data_AF-A0A4Y2U8T4-F1
#
_entry.id   AF-A0A4Y2U8T4-F1
#
_cell.length_a   1.000
_cell.length_b   1.000
_cell.length_c   1.000
_cell.angle_alpha   90.00
_cell.angle_beta   90.00
_cell.angle_gamma   90.00
#
_symmetry.space_group_name_H-M   'P 1'
#
loop_
_entity.id
_entity.type
_entity.pdbx_description
1 polymer ?
#
loop_
_entity_poly.entity_id
_entity_poly.type
_entity_poly.pdbx_seq_one_letter_code
_entity_poly.pdbx_strand_id
1 'polypeptide(L)'
;MRHYGSPRRSKVRQNSSNVKVMVILVYDCGGVILTHTFPPQQTVNAQYYFSFLEHNLRPALRKKRRHFLQNPPIILQDDAQPHAALAVAYLFHRWSWEVLHNPPYSPDSCDFRLIPKMKEPLPGILFRAVPGILQAVDRFIRTINTTGAAKGILQLPHRWQRVVHNAGDYSEGQ
;
A
#
# COMPACT_ATOMS: atom_id res chain seq x y z
N MET A 1 -31.06 -47.72 6.68
CA MET A 1 -31.52 -46.46 6.06
C MET A 1 -30.37 -45.86 5.27
N ARG A 2 -30.52 -45.64 3.96
CA ARG A 2 -29.50 -45.04 3.08
C ARG A 2 -29.85 -43.56 2.85
N HIS A 3 -28.97 -42.63 3.23
CA HIS A 3 -29.12 -41.23 2.83
C HIS A 3 -28.48 -41.02 1.45
N TYR A 4 -29.33 -40.87 0.44
CA TYR A 4 -28.98 -40.36 -0.89
C TYR A 4 -29.02 -38.82 -0.85
N GLY A 5 -28.00 -38.16 -1.41
CA GLY A 5 -28.13 -36.75 -1.84
C GLY A 5 -27.35 -35.69 -1.06
N SER A 6 -26.07 -35.90 -0.72
CA SER A 6 -25.20 -34.74 -0.45
C SER A 6 -24.71 -34.15 -1.77
N PRO A 7 -24.90 -32.84 -2.03
CA PRO A 7 -24.31 -32.18 -3.19
C PRO A 7 -22.78 -32.34 -3.13
N ARG A 8 -22.20 -32.89 -4.19
CA ARG A 8 -20.75 -32.98 -4.36
C ARG A 8 -20.20 -31.56 -4.27
N ARG A 9 -19.34 -31.26 -3.29
CA ARG A 9 -18.60 -29.99 -3.21
C ARG A 9 -18.01 -29.70 -4.59
N SER A 10 -18.58 -28.76 -5.32
CA SER A 10 -17.95 -28.23 -6.51
C SER A 10 -16.75 -27.44 -6.00
N LYS A 11 -15.55 -27.99 -6.22
CA LYS A 11 -14.34 -27.17 -6.14
C LYS A 11 -14.51 -26.11 -7.22
N VAL A 12 -14.87 -24.89 -6.81
CA VAL A 12 -14.74 -23.71 -7.64
C VAL A 12 -13.26 -23.66 -8.01
N ARG A 13 -12.92 -24.12 -9.21
CA ARG A 13 -11.60 -23.86 -9.79
C ARG A 13 -11.54 -22.36 -10.01
N GLN A 14 -10.91 -21.64 -9.08
CA GLN A 14 -10.41 -20.31 -9.37
C GLN A 14 -9.35 -20.47 -10.46
N ASN A 15 -9.74 -20.25 -11.71
CA ASN A 15 -8.80 -19.97 -12.77
C ASN A 15 -8.18 -18.61 -12.44
N SER A 16 -7.08 -18.59 -11.68
CA SER A 16 -6.28 -17.38 -11.54
C SER A 16 -5.78 -17.01 -12.93
N SER A 17 -6.10 -15.82 -13.41
CA SER A 17 -5.37 -15.28 -14.55
C SER A 17 -3.89 -15.21 -14.18
N ASN A 18 -2.99 -15.65 -15.07
CA ASN A 18 -1.53 -15.56 -14.88
C ASN A 18 -1.02 -14.10 -14.91
N VAL A 19 -1.92 -13.12 -14.75
CA VAL A 19 -1.64 -11.69 -14.87
C VAL A 19 -1.58 -11.11 -13.47
N LYS A 20 -0.36 -10.83 -13.00
CA LYS A 20 -0.08 -10.15 -11.73
C LYS A 20 0.59 -8.81 -12.02
N VAL A 21 0.12 -7.78 -11.33
CA VAL A 21 0.71 -6.43 -11.37
C VAL A 21 1.07 -6.05 -9.94
N MET A 22 2.25 -5.44 -9.79
CA MET A 22 2.68 -4.85 -8.54
C MET A 22 2.70 -3.34 -8.70
N VAL A 23 2.20 -2.64 -7.68
CA VAL A 23 2.01 -1.19 -7.72
C VAL A 23 2.59 -0.61 -6.44
N ILE A 24 3.41 0.43 -6.56
CA ILE A 24 3.81 1.27 -5.43
C ILE A 24 2.79 2.39 -5.32
N LEU A 25 2.17 2.52 -4.15
CA LEU A 25 1.19 3.55 -3.86
C LEU A 25 1.75 4.49 -2.79
N VAL A 26 1.76 5.79 -3.09
CA VAL A 26 2.19 6.83 -2.15
C VAL A 26 1.07 7.82 -1.94
N TYR A 27 0.73 8.09 -0.68
CA TYR A 27 -0.40 8.93 -0.30
C TYR A 27 -0.15 9.62 1.04
N ASP A 28 -0.90 10.68 1.31
CA ASP A 28 -0.96 11.36 2.60
C ASP A 28 -2.42 11.61 3.01
N CYS A 29 -2.64 12.39 4.08
CA CYS A 29 -3.98 12.74 4.53
C CYS A 29 -4.81 13.53 3.49
N GLY A 30 -4.15 14.13 2.48
CA GLY A 30 -4.76 14.81 1.35
C GLY A 30 -5.04 13.91 0.14
N GLY A 31 -4.81 12.60 0.23
CA GLY A 31 -5.06 11.64 -0.84
C GLY A 31 -3.80 11.08 -1.50
N VAL A 32 -4.02 10.35 -2.59
CA VAL A 32 -2.96 9.68 -3.36
C VAL A 32 -2.09 10.70 -4.10
N ILE A 33 -0.78 10.62 -3.87
CA ILE A 33 0.24 11.47 -4.46
C ILE A 33 0.78 10.82 -5.74
N LEU A 34 1.12 9.53 -5.69
CA LEU A 34 1.71 8.81 -6.81
C LEU A 34 1.29 7.35 -6.79
N THR A 35 1.10 6.81 -7.98
CA THR A 35 0.90 5.39 -8.23
C THR A 35 1.88 5.00 -9.31
N HIS A 36 2.75 4.03 -9.02
CA HIS A 36 3.80 3.60 -9.92
C HIS A 36 3.68 2.12 -10.18
N THR A 37 3.46 1.77 -11.44
CA THR A 37 3.34 0.37 -11.84
C THR A 37 4.74 -0.21 -11.98
N PHE A 38 4.98 -1.31 -11.30
CA PHE A 38 6.23 -2.03 -11.39
C PHE A 38 6.24 -2.96 -12.62
N PRO A 39 7.33 -3.01 -13.41
CA PRO A 39 7.41 -3.86 -14.59
C PRO A 39 7.16 -5.34 -14.26
N PRO A 40 6.43 -6.08 -15.11
CA PRO A 40 6.22 -7.51 -14.90
C PRO A 40 7.57 -8.26 -14.81
N GLN A 41 7.62 -9.30 -13.99
CA GLN A 41 8.74 -10.26 -13.88
C GLN A 41 10.07 -9.70 -13.34
N GLN A 42 10.07 -8.50 -12.78
CA GLN A 42 11.25 -7.93 -12.13
C GLN A 42 11.10 -8.01 -10.59
N THR A 43 12.20 -8.00 -9.85
CA THR A 43 12.18 -7.96 -8.38
C THR A 43 12.41 -6.53 -7.93
N VAL A 44 11.63 -6.03 -6.96
CA VAL A 44 11.95 -4.75 -6.32
C VAL A 44 13.22 -4.96 -5.51
N ASN A 45 14.33 -4.41 -5.98
CA ASN A 45 15.58 -4.36 -5.24
C ASN A 45 15.84 -2.92 -4.76
N ALA A 46 16.85 -2.75 -3.93
CA ALA A 46 17.21 -1.44 -3.38
C ALA A 46 17.50 -0.39 -4.45
N GLN A 47 18.15 -0.78 -5.57
CA GLN A 47 18.48 0.12 -6.66
C GLN A 47 17.23 0.63 -7.38
N TYR A 48 16.27 -0.25 -7.63
CA TYR A 48 14.98 0.14 -8.20
C TYR A 48 14.25 1.10 -7.27
N TYR A 49 14.19 0.79 -5.97
CA TYR A 49 13.52 1.64 -5.01
C TYR A 49 14.17 3.02 -4.91
N PHE A 50 15.51 3.08 -4.88
CA PHE A 50 16.28 4.32 -4.96
C PHE A 50 15.90 5.16 -6.19
N SER A 51 15.90 4.54 -7.38
CA SER A 51 15.54 5.21 -8.64
C SER A 51 14.09 5.70 -8.63
N PHE A 52 13.17 4.91 -8.08
CA PHE A 52 11.78 5.30 -7.87
C PHE A 52 11.68 6.56 -7.00
N LEU A 53 12.38 6.59 -5.87
CA LEU A 53 12.39 7.73 -4.94
C LEU A 53 12.88 9.00 -5.63
N GLU A 54 14.02 8.91 -6.33
CA GLU A 54 14.69 10.07 -6.93
C GLU A 54 13.93 10.63 -8.15
N HIS A 55 13.49 9.76 -9.05
CA HIS A 55 12.94 10.18 -10.34
C HIS A 55 11.41 10.25 -10.39
N ASN A 56 10.71 9.65 -9.42
CA ASN A 56 9.24 9.61 -9.43
C ASN A 56 8.66 10.28 -8.18
N LEU A 57 9.01 9.78 -6.97
CA LEU A 57 8.39 10.27 -5.74
C LEU A 57 8.75 11.73 -5.45
N ARG A 58 10.06 12.06 -5.42
CA ARG A 58 10.49 13.42 -5.08
C ARG A 58 9.94 14.48 -6.04
N PRO A 59 9.95 14.30 -7.36
CA PRO A 59 9.26 15.21 -8.28
C PRO A 59 7.75 15.29 -8.05
N ALA A 60 7.08 14.16 -7.80
CA ALA A 60 5.65 14.13 -7.53
C ALA A 60 5.26 14.92 -6.28
N LEU A 61 6.03 14.80 -5.19
CA LEU A 61 5.83 15.57 -3.97
C LEU A 61 6.03 17.06 -4.22
N ARG A 62 7.12 17.46 -4.89
CA ARG A 62 7.37 18.87 -5.25
C ARG A 62 6.22 19.47 -6.06
N LYS A 63 5.60 18.69 -6.95
CA LYS A 63 4.48 19.14 -7.79
C LYS A 63 3.15 19.19 -7.03
N LYS A 64 2.80 18.14 -6.30
CA LYS A 64 1.47 17.92 -5.73
C LYS A 64 1.33 18.33 -4.26
N ARG A 65 2.45 18.51 -3.56
CA ARG A 65 2.54 18.78 -2.10
C ARG A 65 3.63 19.82 -1.82
N ARG A 66 3.44 21.04 -2.34
CA ARG A 66 4.44 22.13 -2.22
C ARG A 66 4.82 22.48 -0.77
N HIS A 67 3.94 22.23 0.19
CA HIS A 67 4.25 22.46 1.61
C HIS A 67 5.43 21.59 2.10
N PHE A 68 5.70 20.45 1.46
CA PHE A 68 6.86 19.62 1.78
C PHE A 68 8.21 20.21 1.34
N LEU A 69 8.20 21.32 0.59
CA LEU A 69 9.41 22.07 0.27
C LEU A 69 9.97 22.83 1.47
N GLN A 70 9.09 23.25 2.39
CA GLN A 70 9.45 24.00 3.60
C GLN A 70 9.49 23.08 4.83
N ASN A 71 8.66 22.04 4.84
CA ASN A 71 8.58 21.08 5.94
C ASN A 71 8.82 19.69 5.37
N PRO A 72 10.04 19.13 5.45
CA PRO A 72 10.31 17.81 4.92
C PRO A 72 9.31 16.76 5.43
N PRO A 73 8.85 15.82 4.57
CA PRO A 73 7.91 14.79 4.98
C PRO A 73 8.57 13.77 5.91
N ILE A 74 7.74 13.16 6.75
CA ILE A 74 8.06 11.92 7.48
C ILE A 74 7.55 10.75 6.63
N ILE A 75 8.42 9.82 6.29
CA ILE A 75 8.14 8.64 5.47
C ILE A 75 7.80 7.46 6.37
N LEU A 76 6.66 6.83 6.10
CA LEU A 76 6.26 5.58 6.72
C LEU A 76 6.18 4.50 5.64
N GLN A 77 6.94 3.42 5.83
CA GLN A 77 7.07 2.28 4.92
C GLN A 77 7.25 0.99 5.74
N ASP A 78 7.05 -0.17 5.12
CA ASP A 78 7.37 -1.46 5.74
C ASP A 78 8.89 -1.66 5.89
N ASP A 79 9.26 -2.66 6.69
CA ASP A 79 10.65 -3.09 6.89
C ASP A 79 11.15 -4.00 5.74
N ALA A 80 10.59 -3.90 4.53
CA ALA A 80 11.06 -4.70 3.40
C ALA A 80 12.55 -4.41 3.09
N GLN A 81 13.30 -5.46 2.74
CA GLN A 81 14.74 -5.37 2.50
C GLN A 81 15.19 -4.23 1.57
N PRO A 82 14.49 -3.93 0.44
CA PRO A 82 14.84 -2.79 -0.40
C PRO A 82 14.74 -1.43 0.30
N HIS A 83 13.83 -1.28 1.26
CA HIS A 83 13.56 -0.05 1.99
C HIS A 83 14.60 0.20 3.10
N ALA A 84 15.12 -0.88 3.69
CA ALA A 84 16.16 -0.86 4.73
C ALA A 84 17.59 -0.69 4.17
N ALA A 85 17.76 -0.61 2.85
CA ALA A 85 19.08 -0.49 2.24
C ALA A 85 19.78 0.83 2.59
N LEU A 86 21.10 0.76 2.86
CA LEU A 86 21.91 1.93 3.23
C LEU A 86 21.83 3.08 2.22
N ALA A 87 21.81 2.77 0.92
CA ALA A 87 21.68 3.78 -0.13
C ALA A 87 20.36 4.56 -0.04
N VAL A 88 19.27 3.90 0.36
CA VAL A 88 17.95 4.50 0.55
C VAL A 88 17.93 5.36 1.80
N ALA A 89 18.50 4.87 2.90
CA ALA A 89 18.66 5.64 4.13
C ALA A 89 19.48 6.93 3.92
N TYR A 90 20.60 6.82 3.18
CA TYR A 90 21.42 7.97 2.81
C TYR A 90 20.65 8.99 1.96
N LEU A 91 19.78 8.51 1.05
CA LEU A 91 18.97 9.37 0.20
C LEU A 91 17.98 10.20 1.02
N PHE A 92 17.27 9.57 1.97
CA PHE A 92 16.37 10.28 2.88
C PHE A 92 17.12 11.29 3.75
N HIS A 93 18.27 10.91 4.30
CA HIS A 93 19.12 11.82 5.07
C HIS A 93 19.53 13.05 4.25
N ARG A 94 19.99 12.85 3.00
CA ARG A 94 20.37 13.95 2.09
C ARG A 94 19.22 14.90 1.78
N TRP A 95 17.98 14.42 1.83
CA TRP A 95 16.79 15.22 1.58
C TRP A 95 16.18 15.82 2.85
N SER A 96 16.79 15.55 4.02
CA SER A 96 16.24 15.86 5.33
C SER A 96 14.87 15.23 5.56
N TRP A 97 14.59 14.08 4.94
CA TRP A 97 13.36 13.33 5.15
C TRP A 97 13.56 12.36 6.29
N GLU A 98 12.67 12.39 7.27
CA GLU A 98 12.68 11.45 8.38
C GLU A 98 11.98 10.16 7.98
N VAL A 99 12.46 9.02 8.48
CA VAL A 99 11.80 7.72 8.31
C VAL A 99 11.22 7.32 9.66
N LEU A 100 9.90 7.16 9.72
CA LEU A 100 9.24 6.64 10.90
C LEU A 100 9.42 5.13 10.95
N HIS A 101 10.08 4.65 12.01
CA HIS A 101 10.30 3.23 12.22
C HIS A 101 8.97 2.51 12.50
N ASN A 102 8.69 1.44 11.76
CA ASN A 102 7.57 0.54 12.00
C ASN A 102 8.12 -0.74 12.65
N PRO A 103 7.60 -1.21 13.78
CA PRO A 103 8.06 -2.48 14.35
C PRO A 103 7.79 -3.64 13.37
N PRO A 104 8.67 -4.67 13.36
CA PRO A 104 8.49 -5.84 12.51
C PRO A 104 7.11 -6.49 12.71
N TYR A 105 6.47 -6.86 11.61
CA TYR A 105 5.15 -7.52 11.60
C TYR A 105 3.97 -6.68 12.12
N SER A 106 4.14 -5.36 12.31
CA SER A 106 3.02 -4.45 12.54
C SER A 106 2.32 -4.11 11.22
N PRO A 107 0.99 -4.26 11.08
CA PRO A 107 0.29 -3.87 9.88
C PRO A 107 0.52 -2.38 9.68
N ASP A 108 1.17 -2.05 8.57
CA ASP A 108 1.55 -0.69 8.25
C ASP A 108 0.33 0.23 8.22
N SER A 109 0.57 1.54 8.26
CA SER A 109 -0.48 2.52 8.00
C SER A 109 -1.20 2.35 6.65
N CYS A 110 -0.56 1.70 5.67
CA CYS A 110 -1.13 1.40 4.37
C CYS A 110 -2.18 0.28 4.44
N ASP A 111 -1.95 -0.70 5.31
CA ASP A 111 -2.70 -1.95 5.33
C ASP A 111 -4.04 -1.86 6.04
N PHE A 112 -4.23 -0.91 6.98
CA PHE A 112 -5.39 -1.02 7.86
C PHE A 112 -6.71 -0.49 7.27
N ARG A 113 -6.67 0.42 6.30
CA ARG A 113 -7.88 1.01 5.69
C ARG A 113 -7.80 1.15 4.19
N LEU A 114 -6.65 1.58 3.67
CA LEU A 114 -6.53 1.91 2.26
C LEU A 114 -6.54 0.65 1.41
N ILE A 115 -5.65 -0.31 1.71
CA ILE A 115 -5.53 -1.56 0.95
C ILE A 115 -6.82 -2.41 1.04
N PRO A 116 -7.48 -2.59 2.20
CA PRO A 116 -8.77 -3.26 2.28
C PRO A 116 -9.84 -2.61 1.40
N LYS A 117 -9.93 -1.27 1.42
CA LYS A 117 -10.87 -0.51 0.57
C LYS A 117 -10.55 -0.65 -0.93
N MET A 118 -9.28 -0.75 -1.29
CA MET A 118 -8.87 -1.05 -2.67
C MET A 118 -9.23 -2.47 -3.09
N LYS A 119 -9.14 -3.43 -2.16
CA LYS A 119 -9.41 -4.84 -2.43
C LYS A 119 -10.89 -5.19 -2.42
N GLU A 120 -11.72 -4.53 -1.60
CA GLU A 120 -13.16 -4.78 -1.43
C GLU A 120 -13.94 -5.05 -2.75
N PRO A 121 -13.74 -4.30 -3.84
CA PRO A 121 -14.45 -4.51 -5.11
C PRO A 121 -13.79 -5.50 -6.07
N LEU A 122 -12.59 -6.02 -5.77
CA LEU A 122 -11.86 -6.94 -6.64
C LEU A 122 -12.34 -8.40 -6.64
N PRO A 123 -12.90 -8.97 -5.55
CA PRO A 123 -13.37 -10.35 -5.52
C PRO A 123 -14.34 -10.67 -6.65
N GLY A 124 -14.11 -11.78 -7.34
CA GLY A 124 -14.96 -12.25 -8.44
C GLY A 124 -14.70 -11.57 -9.79
N ILE A 125 -13.87 -10.52 -9.85
CA ILE A 125 -13.51 -9.88 -11.13
C ILE A 125 -12.36 -10.64 -11.80
N LEU A 126 -12.58 -11.07 -13.04
CA LEU A 126 -11.56 -11.69 -13.89
C LEU A 126 -10.93 -10.64 -14.80
N PHE A 127 -9.70 -10.24 -14.49
CA PHE A 127 -8.91 -9.40 -15.38
C PHE A 127 -8.19 -10.24 -16.43
N ARG A 128 -8.48 -9.97 -17.71
CA ARG A 128 -7.86 -10.65 -18.85
C ARG A 128 -6.48 -10.08 -19.21
N ALA A 129 -6.19 -8.84 -18.83
CA ALA A 129 -4.95 -8.16 -19.17
C ALA A 129 -4.59 -7.05 -18.16
N VAL A 130 -3.30 -6.70 -18.11
CA VAL A 130 -2.72 -5.65 -17.25
C VAL A 130 -3.46 -4.31 -17.38
N PRO A 131 -3.81 -3.81 -18.58
CA PRO A 131 -4.52 -2.52 -18.69
C PRO A 131 -5.86 -2.49 -17.94
N GLY A 132 -6.57 -3.61 -17.87
CA GLY A 132 -7.82 -3.71 -17.11
C GLY A 132 -7.59 -3.59 -15.60
N ILE A 133 -6.48 -4.16 -15.10
CA ILE A 133 -6.09 -4.02 -13.68
C ILE A 133 -5.74 -2.57 -13.38
N LEU A 134 -4.93 -1.93 -14.22
CA LEU A 134 -4.52 -0.53 -14.03
C LEU A 134 -5.71 0.43 -14.08
N GLN A 135 -6.67 0.22 -14.99
CA GLN A 135 -7.88 1.02 -15.04
C GLN A 135 -8.74 0.87 -13.77
N ALA A 136 -8.80 -0.33 -13.20
CA ALA A 136 -9.48 -0.57 -11.93
C ALA A 136 -8.77 0.18 -10.79
N VAL A 137 -7.44 0.07 -10.71
CA VAL A 137 -6.60 0.80 -9.74
C VAL A 137 -6.84 2.32 -9.84
N ASP A 138 -6.84 2.88 -11.04
CA ASP A 138 -7.11 4.31 -11.28
C ASP A 138 -8.51 4.74 -10.80
N ARG A 139 -9.52 3.91 -11.05
CA ARG A 139 -10.88 4.17 -10.56
C ARG A 139 -10.91 4.18 -9.04
N PHE A 140 -10.21 3.26 -8.38
CA PHE A 140 -10.14 3.24 -6.91
C PHE A 140 -9.41 4.43 -6.34
N ILE A 141 -8.31 4.86 -6.95
CA ILE A 141 -7.58 6.06 -6.54
C ILE A 141 -8.51 7.28 -6.57
N ARG A 142 -9.34 7.42 -7.61
CA ARG A 142 -10.36 8.48 -7.68
C ARG A 142 -11.36 8.37 -6.53
N THR A 143 -11.88 7.18 -6.26
CA THR A 143 -12.79 6.94 -5.13
C THR A 143 -12.15 7.30 -3.79
N ILE A 144 -10.90 6.89 -3.54
CA ILE A 144 -10.16 7.19 -2.31
C ILE A 144 -10.03 8.70 -2.11
N ASN A 145 -9.66 9.41 -3.17
CA ASN A 145 -9.46 10.86 -3.12
C ASN A 145 -10.80 11.59 -2.87
N THR A 146 -11.90 11.13 -3.48
CA THR A 146 -13.22 11.75 -3.30
C THR A 146 -13.85 11.42 -1.95
N THR A 147 -13.73 10.19 -1.48
CA THR A 147 -14.33 9.72 -0.21
C THR A 147 -13.52 10.13 1.02
N GLY A 148 -12.28 10.60 0.83
CA GLY A 148 -11.38 10.92 1.92
C GLY A 148 -10.85 9.69 2.67
N ALA A 149 -10.90 8.49 2.07
CA ALA A 149 -10.41 7.25 2.70
C ALA A 149 -8.93 7.35 3.15
N ALA A 150 -8.13 8.17 2.46
CA ALA A 150 -6.74 8.47 2.80
C ALA A 150 -6.58 9.19 4.16
N LYS A 151 -7.62 9.89 4.64
CA LYS A 151 -7.66 10.48 5.99
C LYS A 151 -7.59 9.42 7.10
N GLY A 152 -7.67 8.13 6.76
CA GLY A 152 -7.32 7.04 7.65
C GLY A 152 -6.02 7.30 8.40
N ILE A 153 -4.98 7.86 7.75
CA ILE A 153 -3.69 8.21 8.37
C ILE A 153 -3.84 8.97 9.71
N LEU A 154 -4.86 9.82 9.83
CA LEU A 154 -5.10 10.61 11.05
C LEU A 154 -5.47 9.74 12.27
N GLN A 155 -5.84 8.47 12.05
CA GLN A 155 -6.17 7.50 13.09
C GLN A 155 -4.96 6.70 13.59
N LEU A 156 -3.77 6.89 12.98
CA LEU A 156 -2.56 6.16 13.39
C LEU A 156 -2.15 6.45 14.84
N PRO A 157 -2.15 7.70 15.34
CA PRO A 157 -1.76 7.95 16.73
C PRO A 157 -2.63 7.21 17.73
N HIS A 158 -3.95 7.23 17.54
CA HIS A 158 -4.90 6.51 18.40
C HIS A 158 -4.68 4.98 18.34
N ARG A 159 -4.32 4.43 17.18
CA ARG A 159 -3.99 3.01 17.06
C ARG A 159 -2.70 2.65 17.76
N TRP A 160 -1.63 3.44 17.59
CA TRP A 160 -0.38 3.21 18.31
C TRP A 160 -0.59 3.29 19.83
N GLN A 161 -1.41 4.24 20.31
CA GLN A 161 -1.80 4.30 21.72
C GLN A 161 -2.49 3.02 22.19
N ARG A 162 -3.41 2.46 21.41
CA ARG A 162 -4.05 1.16 21.72
C ARG A 162 -3.04 0.02 21.76
N VAL A 163 -2.11 -0.07 20.80
CA VAL A 163 -1.06 -1.10 20.80
C VAL A 163 -0.19 -1.00 22.06
N VAL A 164 0.21 0.21 22.45
CA VAL A 164 0.97 0.45 23.69
C VAL A 164 0.16 0.05 24.92
N HIS A 165 -1.12 0.42 24.99
CA HIS A 165 -2.01 0.07 26.10
C HIS A 165 -2.22 -1.44 26.26
N ASN A 166 -2.24 -2.17 25.14
CA ASN A 166 -2.40 -3.62 25.13
C ASN A 166 -1.06 -4.38 25.18
N ALA A 167 0.05 -3.72 25.52
CA ALA A 167 1.38 -4.34 25.59
C ALA A 167 1.82 -5.08 24.30
N GLY A 168 1.34 -4.64 23.13
CA GLY A 168 1.62 -5.28 21.84
C GLY A 168 0.55 -6.26 21.35
N ASP A 169 -0.49 -6.54 22.14
CA ASP A 169 -1.58 -7.43 21.71
C ASP A 169 -2.52 -6.74 20.70
N TYR A 170 -2.77 -7.42 19.59
CA TYR A 170 -3.78 -7.05 18.60
C TYR A 170 -5.18 -7.22 19.20
N SER A 171 -5.84 -6.12 19.52
CA SER A 171 -7.29 -6.13 19.71
C SER A 171 -7.98 -6.00 18.35
N GLU A 172 -8.55 -7.11 17.87
CA GLU A 172 -9.53 -7.08 16.79
C GLU A 172 -10.78 -6.31 17.23
N GLY A 173 -11.26 -5.41 16.37
CA GLY A 173 -12.68 -5.08 16.27
C GLY A 173 -13.29 -4.15 17.33
N GLN A 174 -13.57 -2.91 16.91
CA GLN A 174 -14.86 -2.25 17.16
C GLN A 174 -15.20 -1.41 15.94
#